data_AF-A0AAW2MV61-F1
#
_entry.id   AF-A0AAW2MV61-F1
#
_cell.length_a   1.000
_cell.length_b   1.000
_cell.length_c   1.000
_cell.angle_alpha   90.00
_cell.angle_beta   90.00
_cell.angle_gamma   90.00
#
_symmetry.space_group_name_H-M   'P 1'
#
loop_
_entity.id
_entity.type
_entity.pdbx_description
1 polymer ?
#
loop_
_entity_poly.entity_id
_entity_poly.type
_entity_poly.pdbx_seq_one_letter_code
_entity_poly.pdbx_strand_id
1 'polypeptide(L)'
;MKAGRLEQVLDPSLLGCEDSVVDRRYPRMIMERFLLVGILCAHLMVALRPTMLDALRMLEGDIEVPSIPDRPLYGNDMIASG
;
A
#
# COMPACT_ATOMS: atom_id res chain seq x y z
N MET A 1 16.28 6.55 11.17
CA MET A 1 15.04 6.55 10.36
C MET A 1 14.53 5.13 10.34
N LYS A 2 13.33 4.84 10.89
CA LYS A 2 12.74 3.50 10.82
C LYS A 2 11.90 3.44 9.55
N ALA A 3 12.35 2.71 8.54
CA ALA A 3 11.54 2.41 7.36
C ALA A 3 10.32 1.59 7.79
N GLY A 4 9.15 1.86 7.21
CA GLY A 4 7.96 1.03 7.37
C GLY A 4 8.24 -0.36 6.81
N ARG A 5 8.08 -1.39 7.63
CA ARG A 5 8.26 -2.79 7.20
C ARG A 5 6.90 -3.36 6.82
N LEU A 6 6.52 -3.16 5.55
CA LEU A 6 5.25 -3.64 5.02
C LEU A 6 5.13 -5.16 5.16
N GLU A 7 6.25 -5.89 5.06
CA GLU A 7 6.30 -7.34 5.24
C GLU A 7 5.90 -7.82 6.64
N GLN A 8 5.92 -6.94 7.66
CA GLN A 8 5.52 -7.27 9.03
C GLN A 8 4.03 -7.06 9.31
N VAL A 9 3.30 -6.40 8.39
CA VAL A 9 1.87 -6.12 8.54
C VAL A 9 1.03 -7.29 8.01
N LEU A 10 1.59 -8.10 7.10
CA LEU A 10 0.90 -9.25 6.53
C LEU A 10 0.87 -10.40 7.53
N ASP A 11 -0.33 -10.82 7.93
CA ASP A 11 -0.51 -12.00 8.77
C ASP A 11 0.04 -13.25 8.06
N PRO A 12 0.76 -14.15 8.76
CA PRO A 12 1.31 -15.36 8.17
C PRO A 12 0.28 -16.24 7.44
N SER A 13 -0.99 -16.22 7.86
CA SER A 13 -2.07 -16.95 7.19
C SER A 13 -2.34 -16.47 5.76
N LEU A 14 -2.01 -15.21 5.44
CA LEU A 14 -2.14 -14.61 4.11
C LEU A 14 -1.00 -15.01 3.16
N LEU A 15 0.08 -15.62 3.68
CA LEU A 15 1.31 -15.89 2.94
C LEU A 15 1.37 -17.29 2.31
N GLY A 16 0.34 -18.12 2.51
CA GLY A 16 0.23 -19.48 1.99
C GLY A 16 1.11 -20.51 2.69
N CYS A 17 0.65 -21.76 2.76
CA CYS A 17 1.34 -22.88 3.42
C CYS A 17 2.66 -23.24 2.70
N GLU A 18 3.62 -23.81 3.44
CA GLU A 18 5.03 -23.82 3.04
C GLU A 18 5.42 -24.85 1.95
N ASP A 19 4.51 -25.69 1.50
CA ASP A 19 4.89 -26.95 0.85
C ASP A 19 4.85 -26.95 -0.70
N SER A 20 4.54 -25.83 -1.35
CA SER A 20 4.50 -25.75 -2.83
C SER A 20 5.46 -24.68 -3.37
N VAL A 21 6.49 -25.14 -4.08
CA VAL A 21 7.68 -24.38 -4.53
C VAL A 21 7.41 -23.38 -5.68
N VAL A 22 6.18 -23.28 -6.20
CA VAL A 22 5.88 -22.49 -7.40
C VAL A 22 4.59 -21.67 -7.22
N ASP A 23 4.52 -20.77 -6.23
CA ASP A 23 3.53 -19.65 -6.27
C ASP A 23 3.70 -18.55 -5.20
N ARG A 24 4.54 -18.75 -4.16
CA ARG A 24 4.50 -17.90 -2.95
C ARG A 24 4.97 -16.44 -3.06
N ARG A 25 5.37 -15.95 -4.24
CA ARG A 25 5.62 -14.51 -4.48
C ARG A 25 4.38 -13.76 -4.94
N TYR A 26 3.47 -14.42 -5.67
CA TYR A 26 2.24 -13.82 -6.14
C TYR A 26 1.30 -13.34 -5.02
N PRO A 27 1.05 -14.09 -3.92
CA PRO A 27 0.16 -13.60 -2.87
C PRO A 27 0.74 -12.39 -2.13
N ARG A 28 2.06 -12.35 -1.88
CA ARG A 28 2.71 -11.22 -1.19
C ARG A 28 2.61 -9.92 -1.95
N MET A 29 3.04 -9.92 -3.20
CA MET A 29 3.10 -8.71 -4.02
C MET A 29 1.70 -8.13 -4.28
N ILE A 30 0.69 -9.00 -4.41
CA ILE A 30 -0.71 -8.60 -4.50
C ILE A 30 -1.15 -7.98 -3.17
N MET A 31 -0.95 -8.65 -2.04
CA MET A 31 -1.40 -8.14 -0.74
C MET A 31 -0.76 -6.80 -0.38
N GLU A 32 0.53 -6.61 -0.68
CA GLU A 32 1.22 -5.33 -0.51
C GLU A 32 0.53 -4.21 -1.31
N ARG A 33 0.17 -4.48 -2.56
CA ARG A 33 -0.54 -3.53 -3.42
C ARG A 33 -1.91 -3.16 -2.87
N PHE A 34 -2.69 -4.15 -2.44
CA PHE A 34 -3.99 -3.93 -1.81
C PHE A 34 -3.88 -3.08 -0.55
N LEU A 35 -2.85 -3.33 0.27
CA LEU A 35 -2.62 -2.59 1.51
C LEU A 35 -2.27 -1.12 1.21
N LEU A 36 -1.37 -0.86 0.25
CA LEU A 36 -1.02 0.50 -0.16
C LEU A 36 -2.22 1.25 -0.73
N VAL A 37 -3.01 0.64 -1.62
CA VAL A 37 -4.23 1.26 -2.17
C VAL A 37 -5.24 1.53 -1.04
N GLY A 38 -5.41 0.58 -0.11
CA GLY A 38 -6.28 0.75 1.05
C GLY A 38 -5.87 1.94 1.95
N ILE A 39 -4.57 2.11 2.19
CA ILE A 39 -4.04 3.28 2.93
C ILE A 39 -4.34 4.57 2.16
N LEU A 40 -4.13 4.59 0.84
CA LEU A 40 -4.40 5.76 0.00
C LEU A 40 -5.89 6.15 -0.01
N CYS A 41 -6.79 5.15 -0.01
CA CYS A 41 -8.23 5.36 0.12
C CYS A 41 -8.63 5.94 1.49
N ALA A 42 -7.92 5.56 2.56
CA ALA A 42 -8.16 6.02 3.91
C ALA A 42 -7.52 7.39 4.23
N HIS A 43 -6.92 8.06 3.22
CA HIS A 43 -6.19 9.30 3.41
C HIS A 43 -7.01 10.37 4.16
N LEU A 44 -6.36 11.10 5.06
CA LEU A 44 -6.98 12.09 5.97
C LEU A 44 -7.62 13.25 5.19
N MET A 45 -6.97 13.67 4.12
CA MET A 45 -7.50 14.69 3.20
C MET A 45 -8.30 14.04 2.08
N VAL A 46 -9.57 14.39 1.97
CA VAL A 46 -10.50 13.87 0.93
C VAL A 46 -9.99 14.17 -0.48
N ALA A 47 -9.41 15.33 -0.71
CA ALA A 47 -8.88 15.73 -2.02
C ALA A 47 -7.70 14.87 -2.50
N LEU A 48 -7.05 14.11 -1.62
CA LEU A 48 -5.92 13.24 -1.94
C LEU A 48 -6.33 11.76 -2.06
N ARG A 49 -7.60 11.43 -1.79
CA ARG A 49 -8.10 10.07 -2.01
C ARG A 49 -8.24 9.83 -3.51
N PRO A 50 -7.88 8.63 -4.00
CA PRO A 50 -8.11 8.26 -5.38
C PRO A 50 -9.61 8.18 -5.64
N THR A 51 -10.02 8.39 -6.89
CA THR A 51 -11.37 8.02 -7.29
C THR A 51 -11.51 6.50 -7.21
N MET A 52 -12.73 5.98 -7.07
CA MET A 52 -12.95 4.53 -7.08
C MET A 52 -12.46 3.88 -8.39
N LEU A 53 -12.51 4.60 -9.51
CA LEU A 53 -11.98 4.12 -10.78
C LEU A 53 -10.46 4.01 -10.75
N ASP A 54 -9.76 5.02 -10.22
CA ASP A 54 -8.31 4.99 -10.10
C ASP A 54 -7.86 3.90 -9.13
N ALA A 55 -8.59 3.70 -8.02
CA ALA A 55 -8.31 2.62 -7.08
C ALA A 55 -8.44 1.23 -7.76
N LEU A 56 -9.44 1.02 -8.60
CA LEU A 56 -9.58 -0.25 -9.33
C LEU A 56 -8.43 -0.46 -10.32
N ARG A 57 -8.07 0.56 -11.11
CA ARG A 57 -6.92 0.52 -12.01
C ARG A 57 -5.60 0.26 -11.26
N MET A 58 -5.46 0.83 -10.06
CA MET A 58 -4.35 0.57 -9.15
C MET A 58 -4.37 -0.83 -8.56
N LEU A 59 -5.48 -1.57 -8.55
CA LEU A 59 -5.52 -2.96 -8.10
C LEU A 59 -5.28 -3.93 -9.27
N GLU A 60 -5.82 -3.61 -10.45
CA GLU A 60 -5.77 -4.46 -11.65
C GLU A 60 -4.37 -4.54 -12.27
N GLY A 61 -3.58 -3.47 -12.25
CA GLY A 61 -2.30 -3.46 -12.99
C GLY A 61 -2.10 -2.23 -13.86
N ASP A 62 -3.20 -1.56 -14.18
CA ASP A 62 -3.24 -0.55 -15.23
C ASP A 62 -2.47 0.72 -14.87
N ILE A 63 -2.42 1.09 -13.58
CA ILE A 63 -1.64 2.21 -13.09
C ILE A 63 -0.85 1.84 -11.83
N GLU A 64 0.30 2.50 -11.66
CA GLU A 64 1.18 2.31 -10.51
C GLU A 64 0.59 2.94 -9.24
N VAL A 65 0.91 2.34 -8.09
CA VAL A 65 0.53 2.89 -6.79
C VAL A 65 1.56 3.94 -6.40
N PRO A 66 1.17 5.18 -6.09
CA PRO A 66 2.11 6.22 -5.67
C PRO A 66 2.80 5.83 -4.35
N SER A 67 4.06 6.23 -4.20
CA SER A 67 4.82 5.97 -2.96
C SER A 67 4.16 6.66 -1.78
N ILE A 68 3.80 5.89 -0.76
CA ILE A 68 3.19 6.40 0.47
C ILE A 68 4.31 6.64 1.50
N PRO A 69 4.38 7.81 2.14
CA PRO A 69 5.36 8.05 3.19
C PRO A 69 5.10 7.16 4.41
N ASP A 70 6.17 6.67 5.04
CA ASP A 70 6.12 5.75 6.20
C ASP A 70 5.34 6.30 7.41
N ARG A 71 5.20 7.62 7.49
CA ARG A 71 4.46 8.30 8.55
C ARG A 71 3.47 9.29 7.93
N PRO A 72 2.22 9.33 8.42
CA PRO A 72 1.29 10.40 8.05
C PRO A 72 1.91 11.75 8.35
N LEU A 73 1.98 12.60 7.32
CA LEU A 73 2.45 13.97 7.44
C LEU A 73 1.37 14.78 8.17
N TYR A 74 1.66 15.18 9.40
CA TYR A 74 0.76 16.03 10.19
C TYR A 74 1.19 17.47 10.01
N GLY A 75 0.38 18.28 9.31
CA GLY A 75 0.35 19.75 9.35
C GLY A 75 1.66 20.50 9.12
N ASN A 76 2.62 20.38 10.04
CA ASN A 76 3.93 21.03 10.01
C ASN A 76 4.84 20.55 8.87
N ASP A 77 4.74 19.28 8.45
CA ASP A 77 5.63 18.72 7.42
C ASP A 77 5.24 19.13 5.99
N MET A 78 3.99 19.57 5.80
CA MET A 78 3.47 20.01 4.49
C MET A 78 3.86 21.47 4.18
N ILE A 79 4.27 22.24 5.20
CA ILE A 79 4.70 23.65 5.07
C ILE A 79 6.21 23.73 4.73
N ALA A 80 6.99 22.71 5.06
CA ALA A 80 8.44 22.69 4.85
C ALA A 80 8.88 22.27 3.44
N SER A 81 7.93 22.02 2.53
CA SER A 81 8.20 21.65 1.12
C SER A 81 7.77 22.74 0.11
N GLY A 82 7.51 23.96 0.58
CA GLY A 82 7.18 25.13 -0.25
C GLY A 82 8.39 25.99 -0.57
#